data_AF-A0A3N2R4H9-F1
#
_entry.id   AF-A0A3N2R4H9-F1
#
_cell.length_a   1.000
_cell.length_b   1.000
_cell.length_c   1.000
_cell.angle_alpha   90.00
_cell.angle_beta   90.00
_cell.angle_gamma   90.00
#
_symmetry.space_group_name_H-M   'P 1'
#
loop_
_entity.id
_entity.type
_entity.pdbx_description
1 polymer ?
#
loop_
_entity_poly.entity_id
_entity_poly.type
_entity_poly.pdbx_seq_one_letter_code
_entity_poly.pdbx_strand_id
1 'polypeptide(L)'
;MANMEWPPIPAGPSIEVGDRDDRLPVIRQRLRLLGDLSDAEADEPVADVFGDRLEPVIRAFQRRHGLTDDGIIGGKTLAMVNLSPAQRLDRVDLNMERWRWLPDRLGLRYVLVNIAAFEMEVVKGNQVVMQKPVIVGQPYRRTPVFSDQIRYLVLNPTWTVPTKLILQDKLPQILKDPGYLERLGFEVYEGWGADRRRVDAATVDWSRVSARNLPYQLVQAPGTQNALGQVKFMFPNKYDVYLHDTPSRELFQRTARTFSSGCIRLKDPLELADLLLKEKPGWDDARIAAVLASRKTTTVLLDNPMPIHLQYWTAWVDGTGTLQFRPDIYDRDPAVLAALHESPSAGTAAQARLTGG
;
A
#
# COMPACT_ATOMS: atom_id res chain seq x y z
N MET A 1 15.47 -4.82 -27.88
CA MET A 1 14.14 -4.15 -27.82
C MET A 1 14.19 -2.73 -27.25
N ALA A 2 15.13 -2.36 -26.37
CA ALA A 2 15.16 -1.02 -25.75
C ALA A 2 15.17 0.16 -26.75
N ASN A 3 15.85 0.01 -27.89
CA ASN A 3 15.95 1.05 -28.93
C ASN A 3 14.85 0.97 -30.02
N MET A 4 13.79 0.17 -29.79
CA MET A 4 12.68 0.05 -30.74
C MET A 4 11.78 1.29 -30.67
N GLU A 5 11.39 1.82 -31.83
CA GLU A 5 10.39 2.90 -31.87
C GLU A 5 9.06 2.43 -31.27
N TRP A 6 8.49 3.25 -30.38
CA TRP A 6 7.25 2.94 -29.67
C TRP A 6 6.27 4.13 -29.72
N PRO A 7 5.81 4.52 -30.92
CA PRO A 7 4.98 5.73 -31.10
C PRO A 7 3.67 5.62 -30.31
N PRO A 8 3.22 6.67 -29.59
CA PRO A 8 2.06 6.54 -28.72
C PRO A 8 0.80 6.16 -29.50
N ILE A 9 0.08 5.13 -29.04
CA ILE A 9 -1.26 4.81 -29.53
C ILE A 9 -2.20 5.90 -29.01
N PRO A 10 -2.99 6.55 -29.88
CA PRO A 10 -3.89 7.63 -29.48
C PRO A 10 -4.89 7.23 -28.40
N ALA A 11 -5.18 8.17 -27.50
CA ALA A 11 -6.28 8.02 -26.55
C ALA A 11 -7.63 7.99 -27.30
N GLY A 12 -8.63 7.39 -26.67
CA GLY A 12 -9.98 7.26 -27.22
C GLY A 12 -10.92 6.55 -26.25
N PRO A 13 -12.15 6.24 -26.68
CA PRO A 13 -13.08 5.42 -25.91
C PRO A 13 -12.46 4.08 -25.48
N SER A 14 -13.05 3.46 -24.45
CA SER A 14 -12.70 2.08 -24.08
C SER A 14 -13.02 1.13 -25.23
N ILE A 15 -12.22 0.08 -25.37
CA ILE A 15 -12.45 -1.02 -26.32
C ILE A 15 -12.80 -2.26 -25.50
N GLU A 16 -13.94 -2.87 -25.80
CA GLU A 16 -14.44 -4.10 -25.19
C GLU A 16 -14.73 -5.19 -26.23
N VAL A 17 -15.07 -6.39 -25.76
CA VAL A 17 -15.34 -7.53 -26.64
C VAL A 17 -16.46 -7.20 -27.63
N GLY A 18 -16.18 -7.46 -28.91
CA GLY A 18 -17.08 -7.18 -30.04
C GLY A 18 -16.83 -5.84 -30.73
N ASP A 19 -16.10 -4.91 -30.12
CA ASP A 19 -15.77 -3.63 -30.73
C ASP A 19 -14.84 -3.78 -31.93
N ARG A 20 -14.99 -2.85 -32.89
CA ARG A 20 -14.02 -2.62 -33.96
C ARG A 20 -13.28 -1.32 -33.70
N ASP A 21 -11.94 -1.37 -33.71
CA ASP A 21 -11.11 -0.20 -33.41
C ASP A 21 -9.73 -0.28 -34.12
N ASP A 22 -9.35 0.79 -34.81
CA ASP A 22 -8.10 0.89 -35.57
C ASP A 22 -6.83 0.78 -34.70
N ARG A 23 -6.95 0.93 -33.38
CA ARG A 23 -5.83 0.78 -32.43
C ARG A 23 -5.50 -0.69 -32.17
N LEU A 24 -6.44 -1.60 -32.36
CA LEU A 24 -6.30 -3.03 -31.98
C LEU A 24 -5.12 -3.74 -32.66
N PRO A 25 -4.83 -3.55 -33.96
CA PRO A 25 -3.66 -4.18 -34.59
C PRO A 25 -2.33 -3.83 -33.89
N VAL A 26 -2.14 -2.55 -33.54
CA VAL A 26 -0.93 -2.08 -32.85
C VAL A 26 -0.91 -2.57 -31.40
N ILE A 27 -2.06 -2.59 -30.71
CA ILE A 27 -2.17 -3.14 -29.35
C ILE A 27 -1.77 -4.62 -29.33
N ARG A 28 -2.29 -5.43 -30.25
CA ARG A 28 -1.95 -6.86 -30.39
C ARG A 28 -0.47 -7.05 -30.65
N GLN A 29 0.11 -6.29 -31.59
CA GLN A 29 1.54 -6.33 -31.87
C GLN A 29 2.37 -6.08 -30.61
N ARG A 30 2.00 -5.10 -29.79
CA ARG A 30 2.70 -4.80 -28.54
C ARG A 30 2.56 -5.88 -27.50
N LEU A 31 1.36 -6.43 -27.32
CA LEU A 31 1.16 -7.55 -26.40
C LEU A 31 2.00 -8.76 -26.81
N ARG A 32 2.17 -9.03 -28.12
CA ARG A 32 3.09 -10.08 -28.61
C ARG A 32 4.54 -9.76 -28.25
N LEU A 33 5.01 -8.55 -28.56
CA LEU A 33 6.38 -8.12 -28.27
C LEU A 33 6.71 -8.12 -26.76
N LEU A 34 5.70 -7.86 -25.92
CA LEU A 34 5.82 -7.88 -24.46
C LEU A 34 5.66 -9.30 -23.87
N GLY A 35 5.34 -10.30 -24.69
CA GLY A 35 5.14 -11.70 -24.28
C GLY A 35 3.80 -11.97 -23.60
N ASP A 36 2.83 -11.06 -23.68
CA ASP A 36 1.49 -11.23 -23.13
C ASP A 36 0.54 -11.95 -24.10
N LEU A 37 0.79 -11.88 -25.41
CA LEU A 37 -0.02 -12.53 -26.45
C LEU A 37 0.82 -13.55 -27.23
N SER A 38 0.44 -14.82 -27.21
CA SER A 38 1.10 -15.87 -28.00
C SER A 38 0.71 -15.82 -29.48
N ASP A 39 1.51 -16.43 -30.35
CA ASP A 39 1.23 -16.52 -31.80
C ASP A 39 -0.07 -17.28 -32.11
N ALA A 40 -0.48 -18.22 -31.26
CA ALA A 40 -1.74 -18.96 -31.43
C ALA A 40 -2.99 -18.13 -31.07
N GLU A 41 -2.89 -17.28 -30.04
CA GLU A 41 -3.97 -16.36 -29.63
C GLU A 41 -4.07 -15.15 -30.58
N ALA A 42 -2.95 -14.84 -31.22
CA ALA A 42 -2.73 -13.79 -32.18
C ALA A 42 -3.45 -13.99 -33.53
N ASP A 43 -3.69 -15.25 -33.94
CA ASP A 43 -4.41 -15.62 -35.16
C ASP A 43 -5.93 -15.48 -34.97
N GLU A 44 -6.38 -14.22 -34.83
CA GLU A 44 -7.78 -13.86 -34.96
C GLU A 44 -8.14 -13.51 -36.42
N PRO A 45 -9.33 -13.91 -36.91
CA PRO A 45 -9.72 -13.72 -38.31
C PRO A 45 -9.76 -12.25 -38.76
N VAL A 46 -10.00 -11.33 -37.82
CA VAL A 46 -10.19 -9.90 -38.09
C VAL A 46 -9.35 -9.08 -37.10
N ALA A 47 -8.25 -8.50 -37.58
CA ALA A 47 -7.22 -7.89 -36.74
C ALA A 47 -7.67 -6.65 -35.95
N ASP A 48 -8.67 -5.92 -36.47
CA ASP A 48 -9.23 -4.69 -35.91
C ASP A 48 -10.53 -4.92 -35.11
N VAL A 49 -10.90 -6.17 -34.82
CA VAL A 49 -12.01 -6.51 -33.92
C VAL A 49 -11.45 -7.07 -32.63
N PHE A 50 -12.05 -6.70 -31.50
CA PHE A 50 -11.74 -7.28 -30.19
C PHE A 50 -12.54 -8.59 -30.05
N GLY A 51 -11.95 -9.72 -30.43
CA GLY A 51 -12.54 -11.04 -30.25
C GLY A 51 -12.36 -11.63 -28.85
N ASP A 52 -13.10 -12.71 -28.58
CA ASP A 52 -13.14 -13.40 -27.29
C ASP A 52 -11.77 -13.94 -26.82
N ARG A 53 -10.83 -14.17 -27.75
CA ARG A 53 -9.49 -14.68 -27.42
C ARG A 53 -8.57 -13.62 -26.82
N LEU A 54 -8.76 -12.34 -27.17
CA LEU A 54 -7.96 -11.24 -26.65
C LEU A 54 -8.34 -10.87 -25.20
N GLU A 55 -9.58 -11.13 -24.80
CA GLU A 55 -10.10 -10.72 -23.49
C GLU A 55 -9.31 -11.30 -22.31
N PRO A 56 -9.06 -12.63 -22.25
CA PRO A 56 -8.29 -13.21 -21.16
C PRO A 56 -6.83 -12.72 -21.14
N VAL A 57 -6.27 -12.39 -22.31
CA VAL A 57 -4.93 -11.80 -22.45
C VAL A 57 -4.91 -10.40 -21.85
N ILE A 58 -5.92 -9.57 -22.13
CA ILE A 58 -6.06 -8.24 -21.52
C ILE A 58 -6.23 -8.35 -20.00
N ARG A 59 -7.05 -9.28 -19.50
CA ARG A 59 -7.16 -9.50 -18.04
C ARG A 59 -5.82 -9.89 -17.41
N ALA A 60 -5.08 -10.80 -18.04
CA ALA A 60 -3.75 -11.21 -17.58
C ALA A 60 -2.77 -10.01 -17.57
N PHE A 61 -2.74 -9.22 -18.64
CA PHE A 61 -1.97 -7.99 -18.74
C PHE A 61 -2.36 -7.00 -17.63
N GLN A 62 -3.65 -6.76 -17.42
CA GLN A 62 -4.15 -5.86 -16.38
C GLN A 62 -3.71 -6.30 -14.98
N ARG A 63 -3.84 -7.60 -14.65
CA ARG A 63 -3.35 -8.15 -13.37
C ARG A 63 -1.85 -7.93 -13.19
N ARG A 64 -1.06 -8.24 -14.23
CA ARG A 64 0.41 -8.07 -14.23
C ARG A 64 0.86 -6.62 -14.04
N HIS A 65 0.00 -5.67 -14.39
CA HIS A 65 0.24 -4.24 -14.25
C HIS A 65 -0.51 -3.59 -13.07
N GLY A 66 -1.16 -4.38 -12.21
CA GLY A 66 -1.92 -3.89 -11.05
C GLY A 66 -3.11 -3.01 -11.40
N LEU A 67 -3.76 -3.29 -12.53
CA LEU A 67 -4.99 -2.63 -12.98
C LEU A 67 -6.21 -3.45 -12.58
N THR A 68 -7.39 -2.85 -12.74
CA THR A 68 -8.66 -3.60 -12.67
C THR A 68 -8.65 -4.59 -13.84
N ASP A 69 -8.84 -5.87 -13.55
CA ASP A 69 -8.74 -6.96 -14.52
C ASP A 69 -10.08 -7.26 -15.19
N ASP A 70 -10.74 -6.20 -15.69
CA ASP A 70 -12.08 -6.24 -16.28
C ASP A 70 -12.12 -6.73 -17.75
N GLY A 71 -10.96 -6.90 -18.39
CA GLY A 71 -10.85 -7.29 -19.80
C GLY A 71 -11.05 -6.12 -20.77
N ILE A 72 -11.24 -4.90 -20.27
CA ILE A 72 -11.54 -3.71 -21.07
C ILE A 72 -10.25 -2.90 -21.31
N ILE A 73 -10.00 -2.51 -22.55
CA ILE A 73 -8.89 -1.61 -22.88
C ILE A 73 -9.35 -0.17 -22.65
N GLY A 74 -9.40 0.22 -21.37
CA GLY A 74 -9.59 1.61 -20.96
C GLY A 74 -8.29 2.42 -20.99
N GLY A 75 -8.37 3.71 -20.65
CA GLY A 75 -7.23 4.62 -20.69
C GLY A 75 -6.03 4.18 -19.83
N LYS A 76 -6.26 3.51 -18.68
CA LYS A 76 -5.18 2.97 -17.83
C LYS A 76 -4.49 1.76 -18.47
N THR A 77 -5.26 0.84 -19.06
CA THR A 77 -4.72 -0.31 -19.81
C THR A 77 -3.88 0.20 -20.97
N LEU A 78 -4.42 1.15 -21.76
CA LEU A 78 -3.74 1.74 -22.90
C LEU A 78 -2.46 2.49 -22.49
N ALA A 79 -2.47 3.21 -21.37
CA ALA A 79 -1.27 3.86 -20.83
C ALA A 79 -0.15 2.84 -20.52
N MET A 80 -0.50 1.67 -19.98
CA MET A 80 0.49 0.61 -19.73
C MET A 80 0.97 -0.05 -21.03
N VAL A 81 0.10 -0.22 -22.04
CA VAL A 81 0.51 -0.68 -23.38
C VAL A 81 1.42 0.35 -24.08
N ASN A 82 1.23 1.64 -23.80
CA ASN A 82 2.05 2.74 -24.31
C ASN A 82 3.41 2.90 -23.61
N LEU A 83 3.66 2.23 -22.48
CA LEU A 83 5.00 2.21 -21.88
C LEU A 83 5.98 1.49 -22.81
N SER A 84 6.96 2.24 -23.31
CA SER A 84 8.01 1.73 -24.20
C SER A 84 8.92 0.72 -23.49
N PRO A 85 9.61 -0.15 -24.23
CA PRO A 85 10.63 -1.03 -23.67
C PRO A 85 11.72 -0.28 -22.88
N ALA A 86 12.14 0.90 -23.33
CA ALA A 86 13.10 1.75 -22.61
C ALA A 86 12.54 2.21 -21.25
N GLN A 87 11.31 2.73 -21.21
CA GLN A 87 10.67 3.14 -19.94
C GLN A 87 10.43 1.95 -18.99
N ARG A 88 10.20 0.76 -19.53
CA ARG A 88 10.08 -0.48 -18.73
C ARG A 88 11.43 -0.88 -18.15
N LEU A 89 12.51 -0.74 -18.92
CA LEU A 89 13.88 -0.97 -18.46
C LEU A 89 14.26 0.03 -17.36
N ASP A 90 13.96 1.33 -17.54
CA ASP A 90 14.16 2.35 -16.50
C ASP A 90 13.48 1.96 -15.17
N ARG A 91 12.25 1.44 -15.25
CA ARG A 91 11.54 0.93 -14.07
C ARG A 91 12.20 -0.30 -13.46
N VAL A 92 12.77 -1.19 -14.26
CA VAL A 92 13.52 -2.33 -13.74
C VAL A 92 14.79 -1.83 -13.03
N ASP A 93 15.57 -0.96 -13.68
CA ASP A 93 16.83 -0.44 -13.16
C ASP A 93 16.64 0.33 -11.84
N LEU A 94 15.62 1.20 -11.77
CA LEU A 94 15.33 1.93 -10.53
C LEU A 94 14.86 1.01 -9.41
N ASN A 95 14.14 -0.07 -9.72
CA ASN A 95 13.72 -1.02 -8.69
C ASN A 95 14.88 -1.91 -8.25
N MET A 96 15.80 -2.28 -9.16
CA MET A 96 17.07 -2.90 -8.78
C MET A 96 17.86 -2.00 -7.83
N GLU A 97 17.87 -0.69 -8.05
CA GLU A 97 18.51 0.26 -7.12
C GLU A 97 17.81 0.29 -5.75
N ARG A 98 16.47 0.30 -5.71
CA ARG A 98 15.72 0.19 -4.44
C ARG A 98 16.02 -1.09 -3.67
N TRP A 99 16.35 -2.18 -4.37
CA TRP A 99 16.81 -3.42 -3.75
C TRP A 99 18.20 -3.26 -3.12
N ARG A 100 19.11 -2.48 -3.72
CA ARG A 100 20.44 -2.19 -3.14
C ARG A 100 20.37 -1.37 -1.85
N TRP A 101 19.27 -0.66 -1.60
CA TRP A 101 19.06 0.10 -0.36
C TRP A 101 18.55 -0.74 0.80
N LEU A 102 18.21 -2.02 0.56
CA LEU A 102 17.79 -2.93 1.62
C LEU A 102 18.98 -3.32 2.51
N PRO A 103 18.71 -3.73 3.76
CA PRO A 103 19.71 -4.42 4.55
C PRO A 103 20.24 -5.67 3.84
N ASP A 104 21.54 -5.96 3.96
CA ASP A 104 22.18 -7.17 3.39
C ASP A 104 21.48 -8.48 3.78
N ARG A 105 20.78 -8.47 4.92
CA ARG A 105 19.97 -9.58 5.41
C ARG A 105 18.62 -9.06 5.91
N LEU A 106 17.55 -9.48 5.25
CA LEU A 106 16.16 -9.23 5.69
C LEU A 106 15.73 -10.11 6.88
N GLY A 107 16.55 -11.12 7.20
CA GLY A 107 16.24 -12.15 8.20
C GLY A 107 15.62 -13.40 7.59
N LEU A 108 15.59 -14.49 8.36
CA LEU A 108 15.02 -15.77 7.92
C LEU A 108 13.49 -15.79 7.95
N ARG A 109 12.88 -14.86 8.69
CA ARG A 109 11.44 -14.68 8.83
C ARG A 109 11.15 -13.19 8.98
N TYR A 110 10.32 -12.62 8.12
CA TYR A 110 9.99 -11.19 8.13
C TYR A 110 8.64 -10.90 7.49
N VAL A 111 8.11 -9.71 7.78
CA VAL A 111 6.98 -9.10 7.08
C VAL A 111 7.52 -8.14 6.04
N LEU A 112 7.02 -8.20 4.82
CA LEU A 112 7.35 -7.28 3.73
C LEU A 112 6.06 -6.65 3.23
N VAL A 113 6.02 -5.33 3.18
CA VAL A 113 4.91 -4.59 2.58
C VAL A 113 5.42 -3.90 1.33
N ASN A 114 4.94 -4.31 0.18
CA ASN A 114 5.15 -3.55 -1.05
C ASN A 114 4.01 -2.53 -1.20
N ILE A 115 4.32 -1.28 -0.86
CA ILE A 115 3.37 -0.16 -0.83
C ILE A 115 2.73 0.08 -2.20
N ALA A 116 3.50 0.00 -3.28
CA ALA A 116 2.99 0.25 -4.64
C ALA A 116 2.15 -0.92 -5.17
N ALA A 117 2.37 -2.13 -4.66
CA ALA A 117 1.55 -3.30 -4.97
C ALA A 117 0.28 -3.40 -4.13
N PHE A 118 0.19 -2.64 -3.04
CA PHE A 118 -0.86 -2.79 -2.02
C PHE A 118 -0.93 -4.21 -1.44
N GLU A 119 0.23 -4.82 -1.21
CA GLU A 119 0.34 -6.18 -0.65
C GLU A 119 1.32 -6.27 0.50
N MET A 120 1.02 -7.17 1.43
CA MET A 120 1.89 -7.62 2.50
C MET A 120 2.13 -9.12 2.36
N GLU A 121 3.38 -9.51 2.57
CA GLU A 121 3.83 -10.89 2.58
C GLU A 121 4.54 -11.21 3.90
N VAL A 122 4.34 -12.41 4.40
CA VAL A 122 5.21 -13.01 5.42
C VAL A 122 6.12 -14.00 4.70
N VAL A 123 7.41 -13.76 4.80
CA VAL A 123 8.44 -14.63 4.21
C VAL A 123 9.08 -15.46 5.30
N LYS A 124 9.28 -16.75 5.05
CA LYS A 124 10.03 -17.67 5.91
C LYS A 124 10.93 -18.55 5.03
N GLY A 125 12.25 -18.49 5.25
CA GLY A 125 13.21 -19.31 4.49
C GLY A 125 13.12 -19.10 2.97
N ASN A 126 13.00 -17.85 2.52
CA ASN A 126 12.81 -17.45 1.12
C ASN A 126 11.49 -17.94 0.48
N GLN A 127 10.53 -18.41 1.27
CA GLN A 127 9.19 -18.77 0.79
C GLN A 127 8.15 -17.82 1.38
N VAL A 128 7.23 -17.34 0.55
CA VAL A 128 6.05 -16.60 1.01
C VAL A 128 5.09 -17.60 1.67
N VAL A 129 4.85 -17.44 2.97
CA VAL A 129 3.95 -18.31 3.76
C VAL A 129 2.59 -17.67 4.05
N MET A 130 2.45 -16.37 3.78
CA MET A 130 1.21 -15.63 3.87
C MET A 130 1.29 -14.43 2.94
N GLN A 131 0.22 -14.16 2.20
CA GLN A 131 0.07 -12.96 1.38
C GLN A 131 -1.30 -12.34 1.65
N LYS A 132 -1.35 -11.04 1.88
CA LYS A 132 -2.58 -10.32 2.20
C LYS A 132 -2.61 -8.93 1.54
N PRO A 133 -3.76 -8.52 0.99
CA PRO A 133 -3.97 -7.15 0.55
C PRO A 133 -3.81 -6.13 1.69
N VAL A 134 -3.26 -4.97 1.38
CA VAL A 134 -3.21 -3.82 2.28
C VAL A 134 -3.84 -2.57 1.67
N ILE A 135 -4.21 -1.62 2.53
CA ILE A 135 -4.56 -0.24 2.18
C ILE A 135 -3.48 0.67 2.75
N VAL A 136 -2.95 1.56 1.91
CA VAL A 136 -1.84 2.46 2.25
C VAL A 136 -2.30 3.92 2.21
N GLY A 137 -1.37 4.82 2.53
CA GLY A 137 -1.58 6.25 2.56
C GLY A 137 -2.12 6.84 1.27
N GLN A 138 -2.78 7.98 1.40
CA GLN A 138 -3.12 8.82 0.25
C GLN A 138 -1.85 9.50 -0.33
N PRO A 139 -1.88 9.96 -1.60
CA PRO A 139 -0.73 10.64 -2.22
C PRO A 139 -0.22 11.86 -1.45
N TYR A 140 -1.06 12.52 -0.65
CA TYR A 140 -0.70 13.65 0.22
C TYR A 140 -0.48 13.28 1.71
N ARG A 141 -0.64 12.00 2.06
CA ARG A 141 -0.34 11.40 3.38
C ARG A 141 0.34 10.04 3.16
N ARG A 142 1.46 10.06 2.42
CA ARG A 142 2.14 8.88 1.87
C ARG A 142 2.64 7.96 2.98
N THR A 143 2.49 6.65 2.78
CA THR A 143 3.18 5.65 3.61
C THR A 143 4.70 5.73 3.36
N PRO A 144 5.54 5.92 4.39
CA PRO A 144 6.99 6.01 4.26
C PRO A 144 7.64 4.66 3.98
N VAL A 145 8.85 4.68 3.41
CA VAL A 145 9.69 3.49 3.20
C VAL A 145 10.72 3.41 4.31
N PHE A 146 10.76 2.29 5.02
CA PHE A 146 11.74 2.02 6.08
C PHE A 146 11.65 0.55 6.55
N SER A 147 12.65 0.13 7.32
CA SER A 147 12.66 -1.18 7.99
C SER A 147 12.65 -1.00 9.51
N ASP A 148 11.97 -1.88 10.23
CA ASP A 148 11.88 -1.90 11.70
C ASP A 148 11.52 -3.31 12.19
N GLN A 149 11.08 -3.44 13.43
CA GLN A 149 10.60 -4.69 14.02
C GLN A 149 9.24 -4.48 14.68
N ILE A 150 8.29 -5.36 14.38
CA ILE A 150 7.05 -5.50 15.14
C ILE A 150 7.43 -6.03 16.52
N ARG A 151 7.15 -5.24 17.56
CA ARG A 151 7.53 -5.54 18.95
C ARG A 151 6.35 -6.09 19.76
N TYR A 152 5.14 -5.63 19.43
CA TYR A 152 3.93 -6.03 20.15
C TYR A 152 2.70 -5.82 19.28
N LEU A 153 1.61 -6.48 19.65
CA LEU A 153 0.29 -6.21 19.11
C LEU A 153 -0.67 -5.79 20.22
N VAL A 154 -1.72 -5.07 19.85
CA VAL A 154 -2.78 -4.66 20.76
C VAL A 154 -4.10 -5.20 20.21
N LEU A 155 -4.71 -6.12 20.94
CA LEU A 155 -6.05 -6.64 20.69
C LEU A 155 -7.08 -5.66 21.30
N ASN A 156 -8.20 -5.46 20.60
CA ASN A 156 -9.23 -4.48 20.92
C ASN A 156 -8.62 -3.08 21.19
N PRO A 157 -7.86 -2.50 20.24
CA PRO A 157 -7.20 -1.23 20.47
C PRO A 157 -8.20 -0.09 20.64
N THR A 158 -7.88 0.86 21.53
CA THR A 158 -8.42 2.22 21.41
C THR A 158 -7.71 2.96 20.28
N TRP A 159 -8.40 3.96 19.71
CA TRP A 159 -7.80 4.88 18.75
C TRP A 159 -7.81 6.31 19.27
N THR A 160 -6.63 6.82 19.64
CA THR A 160 -6.48 8.25 19.88
C THR A 160 -6.25 8.94 18.54
N VAL A 161 -7.17 9.81 18.14
CA VAL A 161 -7.14 10.47 16.84
C VAL A 161 -6.00 11.50 16.83
N PRO A 162 -5.06 11.44 15.87
CA PRO A 162 -4.04 12.47 15.71
C PRO A 162 -4.66 13.85 15.47
N THR A 163 -4.09 14.90 16.05
CA THR A 163 -4.54 16.29 15.92
C THR A 163 -4.86 16.69 14.48
N LYS A 164 -3.99 16.33 13.53
CA LYS A 164 -4.21 16.60 12.11
C LYS A 164 -5.51 15.98 11.57
N LEU A 165 -5.84 14.76 11.99
CA LEU A 165 -7.07 14.07 11.58
C LEU A 165 -8.30 14.60 12.31
N ILE A 166 -8.15 15.05 13.55
CA ILE A 166 -9.23 15.77 14.26
C ILE A 166 -9.65 16.98 13.41
N LEU A 167 -8.68 17.81 13.01
CA LEU A 167 -8.96 19.06 12.29
C LEU A 167 -9.41 18.83 10.84
N GLN A 168 -8.73 17.96 10.10
CA GLN A 168 -8.94 17.81 8.66
C GLN A 168 -10.10 16.87 8.30
N ASP A 169 -10.36 15.86 9.14
CA ASP A 169 -11.27 14.79 8.77
C ASP A 169 -12.49 14.74 9.71
N LYS A 170 -12.28 14.90 11.03
CA LYS A 170 -13.35 14.73 12.03
C LYS A 170 -14.15 15.99 12.29
N LEU A 171 -13.51 17.14 12.46
CA LEU A 171 -14.18 18.40 12.77
C LEU A 171 -15.26 18.76 11.72
N PRO A 172 -15.03 18.62 10.39
CA PRO A 172 -16.10 18.84 9.41
C PRO A 172 -17.32 17.92 9.60
N GLN A 173 -17.11 16.68 10.04
CA GLN A 173 -18.20 15.73 10.31
C GLN A 173 -18.92 16.06 11.61
N ILE A 174 -18.17 16.44 12.64
CA ILE A 174 -18.71 16.84 13.95
C ILE A 174 -19.56 18.11 13.82
N LEU A 175 -19.11 19.11 13.05
CA LEU A 175 -19.88 20.34 12.81
C LEU A 175 -21.20 20.07 12.08
N LYS A 176 -21.24 19.06 11.21
CA LYS A 176 -22.45 18.63 10.51
C LYS A 176 -23.39 17.86 11.43
N ASP A 177 -22.86 17.03 12.31
CA ASP A 177 -23.61 16.17 13.23
C ASP A 177 -22.74 15.81 14.45
N PRO A 178 -22.85 16.53 15.57
CA PRO A 178 -22.08 16.23 16.78
C PRO A 178 -22.37 14.85 17.37
N GLY A 179 -23.59 14.34 17.18
CA GLY A 179 -24.02 13.01 17.64
C GLY A 179 -23.26 11.86 16.96
N TYR A 180 -22.55 12.14 15.86
CA TYR A 180 -21.62 11.20 15.24
C TYR A 180 -20.59 10.64 16.22
N LEU A 181 -20.08 11.46 17.15
CA LEU A 181 -19.05 11.04 18.10
C LEU A 181 -19.56 9.91 18.99
N GLU A 182 -20.73 10.08 19.59
CA GLU A 182 -21.35 9.07 20.43
C GLU A 182 -21.70 7.80 19.65
N ARG A 183 -22.34 7.93 18.48
CA ARG A 183 -22.72 6.77 17.64
C ARG A 183 -21.54 5.91 17.22
N LEU A 184 -20.35 6.50 17.05
CA LEU A 184 -19.12 5.77 16.71
C LEU A 184 -18.20 5.48 17.91
N GLY A 185 -18.67 5.72 19.13
CA GLY A 185 -17.95 5.39 20.37
C GLY A 185 -16.71 6.25 20.61
N PHE A 186 -16.75 7.53 20.22
CA PHE A 186 -15.72 8.50 20.59
C PHE A 186 -15.99 9.09 21.97
N GLU A 187 -14.94 9.10 22.77
CA GLU A 187 -14.85 9.85 24.02
C GLU A 187 -14.05 11.14 23.77
N VAL A 188 -14.50 12.24 24.38
CA VAL A 188 -13.85 13.54 24.28
C VAL A 188 -13.14 13.85 25.59
N TYR A 189 -11.87 14.22 25.50
CA TYR A 189 -11.05 14.62 26.63
C TYR A 189 -10.54 16.04 26.41
N GLU A 190 -10.61 16.88 27.43
CA GLU A 190 -10.03 18.21 27.47
C GLU A 190 -8.66 18.16 28.19
N GLY A 191 -7.64 18.78 27.59
CA GLY A 191 -6.27 18.76 28.09
C GLY A 191 -5.53 17.44 27.79
N TRP A 192 -4.24 17.38 28.14
CA TRP A 192 -3.33 16.28 27.81
C TRP A 192 -2.78 15.57 29.06
N GLY A 193 -2.17 14.41 28.85
CA GLY A 193 -1.50 13.65 29.91
C GLY A 193 -2.48 13.00 30.88
N ALA A 194 -2.02 12.76 32.11
CA ALA A 194 -2.79 12.08 33.14
C ALA A 194 -3.97 12.92 33.66
N ASP A 195 -3.85 14.26 33.59
CA ASP A 195 -4.83 15.20 34.16
C ASP A 195 -5.95 15.57 33.17
N ARG A 196 -5.97 14.97 31.98
CA ARG A 196 -7.02 15.23 30.99
C ARG A 196 -8.39 14.86 31.57
N ARG A 197 -9.38 15.72 31.33
CA ARG A 197 -10.73 15.55 31.86
C ARG A 197 -11.66 15.07 30.75
N ARG A 198 -12.40 13.99 30.99
CA ARG A 198 -13.48 13.59 30.07
C ARG A 198 -14.58 14.64 30.09
N VAL A 199 -15.03 15.06 28.91
CA VAL A 199 -16.12 16.02 28.73
C VAL A 199 -17.22 15.42 27.86
N ASP A 200 -18.46 15.88 28.06
CA ASP A 200 -19.58 15.51 27.21
C ASP A 200 -19.44 16.25 25.86
N ALA A 201 -19.38 15.47 24.77
CA ALA A 201 -19.26 15.98 23.42
C ALA A 201 -20.40 16.95 23.04
N ALA A 202 -21.60 16.78 23.60
CA ALA A 202 -22.74 17.65 23.34
C ALA A 202 -22.60 19.05 23.97
N THR A 203 -21.75 19.19 24.98
CA THR A 203 -21.51 20.46 25.68
C THR A 203 -20.39 21.30 25.06
N VAL A 204 -19.64 20.73 24.10
CA VAL A 204 -18.52 21.39 23.43
C VAL A 204 -19.02 22.26 22.28
N ASP A 205 -18.62 23.53 22.27
CA ASP A 205 -18.82 24.42 21.11
C ASP A 205 -17.77 24.12 20.02
N TRP A 206 -18.06 23.12 19.20
CA TRP A 206 -17.19 22.67 18.11
C TRP A 206 -16.90 23.76 17.06
N SER A 207 -17.74 24.79 16.95
CA SER A 207 -17.53 25.90 16.00
C SER A 207 -16.33 26.78 16.36
N ARG A 208 -15.91 26.76 17.64
CA ARG A 208 -14.74 27.49 18.16
C ARG A 208 -13.45 26.68 18.10
N VAL A 209 -13.53 25.40 17.76
CA VAL A 209 -12.37 24.53 17.62
C VAL A 209 -11.67 24.86 16.30
N SER A 210 -10.36 25.08 16.36
CA SER A 210 -9.55 25.39 15.17
C SER A 210 -8.13 24.89 15.33
N ALA A 211 -7.31 24.99 14.28
CA ALA A 211 -5.90 24.64 14.35
C ALA A 211 -5.11 25.46 15.40
N ARG A 212 -5.57 26.68 15.73
CA ARG A 212 -4.97 27.54 16.76
C ARG A 212 -5.52 27.25 18.15
N ASN A 213 -6.66 26.58 18.26
CA ASN A 213 -7.36 26.29 19.50
C ASN A 213 -8.00 24.90 19.43
N LEU A 214 -7.20 23.88 19.70
CA LEU A 214 -7.66 22.49 19.84
C LEU A 214 -7.27 21.94 21.22
N PRO A 215 -8.10 22.18 22.26
CA PRO A 215 -7.85 21.67 23.60
C PRO A 215 -8.34 20.23 23.79
N TYR A 216 -8.89 19.59 22.74
CA TYR A 216 -9.62 18.33 22.84
C TYR A 216 -8.91 17.15 22.15
N GLN A 217 -8.91 16.01 22.84
CA GLN A 217 -8.56 14.68 22.32
C GLN A 217 -9.83 13.93 21.98
N LEU A 218 -9.82 13.23 20.85
CA LEU A 218 -10.83 12.24 20.51
C LEU A 218 -10.21 10.85 20.69
N VAL A 219 -10.84 10.03 21.51
CA VAL A 219 -10.43 8.63 21.73
C VAL A 219 -11.59 7.72 21.35
N GLN A 220 -11.43 6.94 20.29
CA GLN A 220 -12.41 5.92 19.93
C GLN A 220 -12.21 4.67 20.79
N ALA A 221 -13.27 4.24 21.47
CA ALA A 221 -13.28 3.02 22.26
C ALA A 221 -13.18 1.77 21.36
N PRO A 222 -12.74 0.62 21.91
CA PRO A 222 -12.71 -0.62 21.15
C PRO A 222 -14.12 -1.05 20.73
N GLY A 223 -14.26 -1.56 19.50
CA GLY A 223 -15.56 -1.99 18.97
C GLY A 223 -15.51 -2.26 17.47
N THR A 224 -16.61 -2.78 16.93
CA THR A 224 -16.70 -3.13 15.50
C THR A 224 -16.58 -1.93 14.56
N GLN A 225 -16.82 -0.72 15.06
CA GLN A 225 -16.69 0.54 14.32
C GLN A 225 -15.36 1.28 14.61
N ASN A 226 -14.49 0.71 15.46
CA ASN A 226 -13.20 1.33 15.76
C ASN A 226 -12.36 1.41 14.48
N ALA A 227 -11.79 2.58 14.16
CA ALA A 227 -11.03 2.78 12.94
C ALA A 227 -9.78 1.89 12.81
N LEU A 228 -9.26 1.37 13.93
CA LEU A 228 -8.16 0.41 14.01
C LEU A 228 -8.63 -1.05 14.05
N GLY A 229 -9.94 -1.30 13.95
CA GLY A 229 -10.57 -2.61 14.02
C GLY A 229 -10.23 -3.37 15.30
N GLN A 230 -10.00 -4.68 15.18
CA GLN A 230 -9.79 -5.58 16.32
C GLN A 230 -8.33 -5.74 16.74
N VAL A 231 -7.37 -5.38 15.89
CA VAL A 231 -5.94 -5.55 16.19
C VAL A 231 -5.08 -4.49 15.52
N LYS A 232 -4.03 -4.04 16.20
CA LYS A 232 -2.92 -3.27 15.61
C LYS A 232 -1.58 -3.89 15.98
N PHE A 233 -0.61 -3.83 15.06
CA PHE A 233 0.76 -4.32 15.22
C PHE A 233 1.71 -3.13 15.26
N MET A 234 2.50 -3.07 16.32
CA MET A 234 3.28 -1.90 16.65
C MET A 234 4.77 -2.15 16.43
N PHE A 235 5.36 -1.27 15.64
CA PHE A 235 6.79 -1.15 15.37
C PHE A 235 7.15 0.33 15.60
N PRO A 236 7.38 0.76 16.86
CA PRO A 236 7.52 2.19 17.19
C PRO A 236 8.59 2.88 16.36
N ASN A 237 8.20 3.91 15.62
CA ASN A 237 9.05 4.61 14.65
C ASN A 237 8.77 6.11 14.62
N LYS A 238 9.67 6.89 14.01
CA LYS A 238 9.56 8.36 13.91
C LYS A 238 8.43 8.88 13.01
N TYR A 239 7.72 8.00 12.32
CA TYR A 239 6.65 8.36 11.38
C TYR A 239 5.24 8.08 11.93
N ASP A 240 5.13 7.52 13.15
CA ASP A 240 3.87 7.08 13.77
C ASP A 240 3.05 6.11 12.91
N VAL A 241 3.74 5.29 12.10
CA VAL A 241 3.11 4.29 11.21
C VAL A 241 3.02 2.93 11.89
N TYR A 242 1.93 2.21 11.67
CA TYR A 242 1.70 0.85 12.16
C TYR A 242 0.79 0.06 11.21
N LEU A 243 0.75 -1.26 11.36
CA LEU A 243 -0.23 -2.14 10.70
C LEU A 243 -1.47 -2.27 11.58
N HIS A 244 -2.68 -2.27 11.01
CA HIS A 244 -3.90 -2.44 11.80
C HIS A 244 -5.08 -2.99 11.00
N ASP A 245 -6.10 -3.45 11.70
CA ASP A 245 -7.40 -3.85 11.15
C ASP A 245 -8.24 -2.63 10.75
N THR A 246 -9.38 -2.85 10.09
CA THR A 246 -10.29 -1.78 9.70
C THR A 246 -11.73 -2.26 9.59
N PRO A 247 -12.72 -1.41 9.93
CA PRO A 247 -14.12 -1.73 9.70
C PRO A 247 -14.51 -1.63 8.22
N SER A 248 -13.76 -0.84 7.43
CA SER A 248 -14.01 -0.60 5.99
C SER A 248 -13.42 -1.73 5.12
N ARG A 249 -13.91 -2.95 5.29
CA ARG A 249 -13.37 -4.15 4.61
C ARG A 249 -13.65 -4.17 3.10
N GLU A 250 -14.70 -3.51 2.67
CA GLU A 250 -15.06 -3.34 1.25
C GLU A 250 -13.95 -2.64 0.44
N LEU A 251 -13.13 -1.79 1.07
CA LEU A 251 -12.04 -1.08 0.40
C LEU A 251 -10.93 -2.01 -0.11
N PHE A 252 -10.83 -3.24 0.42
CA PHE A 252 -9.88 -4.23 -0.09
C PHE A 252 -10.27 -4.78 -1.47
N GLN A 253 -11.51 -4.57 -1.93
CA GLN A 253 -11.97 -4.94 -3.27
C GLN A 253 -11.55 -3.91 -4.34
N ARG A 254 -11.03 -2.74 -3.92
CA ARG A 254 -10.53 -1.73 -4.85
C ARG A 254 -9.16 -2.12 -5.38
N THR A 255 -8.92 -1.88 -6.67
CA THR A 255 -7.59 -2.04 -7.28
C THR A 255 -6.60 -1.02 -6.72
N ALA A 256 -6.96 0.26 -6.70
CA ALA A 256 -6.18 1.31 -6.05
C ALA A 256 -6.61 1.43 -4.58
N ARG A 257 -5.67 1.24 -3.65
CA ARG A 257 -5.95 1.17 -2.20
C ARG A 257 -5.21 2.26 -1.41
N THR A 258 -5.16 3.47 -1.93
CA THR A 258 -4.63 4.66 -1.26
C THR A 258 -5.71 5.38 -0.44
N PHE A 259 -6.28 4.74 0.59
CA PHE A 259 -7.39 5.29 1.39
C PHE A 259 -7.02 5.61 2.84
N SER A 260 -5.76 5.41 3.24
CA SER A 260 -5.31 5.65 4.61
C SER A 260 -4.70 7.05 4.79
N SER A 261 -4.40 7.41 6.04
CA SER A 261 -3.70 8.64 6.40
C SER A 261 -2.19 8.43 6.67
N GLY A 262 -1.62 7.33 6.19
CA GLY A 262 -0.19 7.00 6.31
C GLY A 262 0.05 5.60 6.87
N CYS A 263 -0.75 5.17 7.86
CA CYS A 263 -0.71 3.81 8.41
C CYS A 263 -1.18 2.77 7.39
N ILE A 264 -0.96 1.48 7.68
CA ILE A 264 -1.25 0.40 6.74
C ILE A 264 -2.39 -0.44 7.31
N ARG A 265 -3.52 -0.50 6.58
CA ARG A 265 -4.64 -1.36 6.96
C ARG A 265 -4.46 -2.72 6.31
N LEU A 266 -4.62 -3.79 7.06
CA LEU A 266 -4.36 -5.15 6.63
C LEU A 266 -5.68 -5.93 6.49
N LYS A 267 -5.84 -6.67 5.40
CA LYS A 267 -6.96 -7.61 5.23
C LYS A 267 -6.75 -8.84 6.11
N ASP A 268 -7.80 -9.26 6.81
CA ASP A 268 -7.82 -10.43 7.71
C ASP A 268 -6.63 -10.48 8.69
N PRO A 269 -6.40 -9.39 9.46
CA PRO A 269 -5.18 -9.22 10.24
C PRO A 269 -5.07 -10.18 11.42
N LEU A 270 -6.15 -10.81 11.86
CA LEU A 270 -6.09 -11.81 12.93
C LEU A 270 -5.23 -13.02 12.54
N GLU A 271 -5.17 -13.38 11.25
CA GLU A 271 -4.26 -14.45 10.80
C GLU A 271 -2.78 -14.09 11.03
N LEU A 272 -2.42 -12.81 10.87
CA LEU A 272 -1.07 -12.34 11.22
C LEU A 272 -0.86 -12.36 12.74
N ALA A 273 -1.88 -12.02 13.52
CA ALA A 273 -1.81 -12.11 14.98
C ALA A 273 -1.57 -13.55 15.44
N ASP A 274 -2.31 -14.52 14.89
CA ASP A 274 -2.16 -15.94 15.18
C ASP A 274 -0.75 -16.43 14.80
N LEU A 275 -0.27 -16.05 13.62
CA LEU A 275 1.09 -16.38 13.15
C LEU A 275 2.18 -15.82 14.08
N LEU A 276 2.02 -14.59 14.57
CA LEU A 276 3.00 -13.96 15.48
C LEU A 276 2.94 -14.54 16.90
N LEU A 277 1.76 -14.96 17.36
CA LEU A 277 1.55 -15.49 18.71
C LEU A 277 1.74 -17.00 18.83
N LYS A 278 1.80 -17.74 17.72
CA LYS A 278 1.94 -19.21 17.71
C LYS A 278 3.09 -19.76 18.55
N GLU A 279 4.19 -19.03 18.66
CA GLU A 279 5.37 -19.44 19.43
C GLU A 279 5.42 -18.82 20.84
N LYS A 280 4.40 -18.04 21.24
CA LYS A 280 4.31 -17.39 22.53
C LYS A 280 3.58 -18.28 23.54
N PRO A 281 4.25 -18.76 24.61
CA PRO A 281 3.60 -19.59 25.62
C PRO A 281 2.34 -18.95 26.21
N GLY A 282 1.28 -19.75 26.30
CA GLY A 282 0.00 -19.33 26.84
C GLY A 282 -0.87 -18.52 25.88
N TRP A 283 -0.48 -18.33 24.61
CA TRP A 283 -1.35 -17.75 23.58
C TRP A 283 -1.73 -18.82 22.55
N ASP A 284 -2.99 -19.23 22.60
CA ASP A 284 -3.65 -20.09 21.61
C ASP A 284 -4.88 -19.38 21.02
N ASP A 285 -5.48 -19.99 19.99
CA ASP A 285 -6.65 -19.45 19.29
C ASP A 285 -7.81 -19.19 20.27
N ALA A 286 -8.00 -20.06 21.27
CA ALA A 286 -9.04 -19.93 22.28
C ALA A 286 -8.85 -18.69 23.16
N ARG A 287 -7.61 -18.41 23.61
CA ARG A 287 -7.30 -17.21 24.38
C ARG A 287 -7.43 -15.95 23.54
N ILE A 288 -6.99 -15.97 22.28
CA ILE A 288 -7.16 -14.82 21.37
C ILE A 288 -8.65 -14.51 21.22
N ALA A 289 -9.48 -15.52 20.94
CA ALA A 289 -10.92 -15.38 20.84
C ALA A 289 -11.56 -14.85 22.13
N ALA A 290 -11.15 -15.35 23.30
CA ALA A 290 -11.64 -14.88 24.60
C ALA A 290 -11.30 -13.40 24.86
N VAL A 291 -10.08 -12.97 24.52
CA VAL A 291 -9.68 -11.56 24.62
C VAL A 291 -10.52 -10.69 23.70
N LEU A 292 -10.68 -11.08 22.43
CA LEU A 292 -11.52 -10.36 21.47
C LEU A 292 -12.98 -10.25 21.94
N ALA A 293 -13.57 -11.34 22.45
CA ALA A 293 -14.92 -11.37 23.00
C ALA A 293 -15.09 -10.43 24.21
N SER A 294 -14.05 -10.31 25.06
CA SER A 294 -14.09 -9.42 26.22
C SER A 294 -14.15 -7.93 25.87
N ARG A 295 -13.76 -7.55 24.64
CA ARG A 295 -13.55 -6.16 24.17
C ARG A 295 -12.57 -5.33 25.01
N LYS A 296 -11.87 -5.94 25.96
CA LYS A 296 -10.85 -5.27 26.76
C LYS A 296 -9.58 -5.11 25.93
N THR A 297 -9.05 -3.89 25.89
CA THR A 297 -7.77 -3.60 25.25
C THR A 297 -6.67 -4.41 25.93
N THR A 298 -5.97 -5.25 25.16
CA THR A 298 -4.92 -6.12 25.66
C THR A 298 -3.67 -5.95 24.82
N THR A 299 -2.57 -5.56 25.46
CA THR A 299 -1.26 -5.46 24.80
C THR A 299 -0.49 -6.75 25.00
N VAL A 300 0.07 -7.28 23.91
CA VAL A 300 0.85 -8.52 23.91
C VAL A 300 2.23 -8.26 23.33
N LEU A 301 3.25 -8.31 24.19
CA LEU A 301 4.65 -8.22 23.78
C LEU A 301 5.08 -9.53 23.10
N LEU A 302 5.76 -9.41 21.96
CA LEU A 302 6.36 -10.55 21.27
C LEU A 302 7.68 -10.91 21.95
N ASP A 303 7.89 -12.20 22.19
CA ASP A 303 9.16 -12.68 22.78
C ASP A 303 10.29 -12.58 21.75
N ASN A 304 9.95 -12.80 20.47
CA ASN A 304 10.83 -12.59 19.33
C ASN A 304 10.21 -11.52 18.41
N PRO A 305 10.72 -10.27 18.42
CA PRO A 305 10.27 -9.24 17.50
C PRO A 305 10.40 -9.67 16.03
N MET A 306 9.37 -9.37 15.23
CA MET A 306 9.33 -9.75 13.81
C MET A 306 9.84 -8.60 12.94
N PRO A 307 10.92 -8.77 12.15
CA PRO A 307 11.33 -7.76 11.18
C PRO A 307 10.19 -7.38 10.23
N ILE A 308 10.05 -6.09 9.95
CA ILE A 308 9.11 -5.55 8.97
C ILE A 308 9.82 -4.59 8.03
N HIS A 309 9.61 -4.76 6.73
CA HIS A 309 10.18 -3.93 5.67
C HIS A 309 9.05 -3.28 4.86
N LEU A 310 8.93 -1.96 4.96
CA LEU A 310 7.97 -1.19 4.16
C LEU A 310 8.70 -0.65 2.93
N GLN A 311 8.48 -1.28 1.79
CA GLN A 311 9.18 -0.99 0.54
C GLN A 311 8.24 -0.44 -0.51
N TYR A 312 8.79 0.19 -1.54
CA TYR A 312 8.02 0.78 -2.63
C TYR A 312 8.59 0.27 -3.95
N TRP A 313 8.01 -0.80 -4.50
CA TRP A 313 8.48 -1.37 -5.76
C TRP A 313 7.41 -1.31 -6.84
N THR A 314 7.76 -0.64 -7.94
CA THR A 314 6.90 -0.50 -9.13
C THR A 314 7.22 -1.52 -10.21
N ALA A 315 8.27 -2.33 -10.02
CA ALA A 315 8.59 -3.51 -10.82
C ALA A 315 9.30 -4.55 -9.94
N TRP A 316 8.95 -5.83 -10.10
CA TRP A 316 9.61 -6.96 -9.42
C TRP A 316 9.28 -8.28 -10.14
N VAL A 317 10.01 -9.34 -9.81
CA VAL A 317 9.69 -10.71 -10.27
C VAL A 317 8.94 -11.43 -9.15
N ASP A 318 7.76 -11.96 -9.45
CA ASP A 318 6.99 -12.72 -8.46
C ASP A 318 7.47 -14.17 -8.30
N GLY A 319 6.83 -14.93 -7.41
CA GLY A 319 7.18 -16.33 -7.14
C GLY A 319 7.01 -17.30 -8.32
N THR A 320 6.36 -16.88 -9.41
CA THR A 320 6.22 -17.66 -10.65
C THR A 320 7.32 -17.36 -11.66
N GLY A 321 8.20 -16.39 -11.38
CA GLY A 321 9.19 -15.89 -12.32
C GLY A 321 8.64 -14.84 -13.29
N THR A 322 7.41 -14.35 -13.07
CA THR A 322 6.78 -13.36 -13.94
C THR A 322 7.17 -11.94 -13.53
N LEU A 323 7.61 -11.13 -14.49
CA LEU A 323 7.89 -9.71 -14.26
C LEU A 323 6.58 -8.92 -14.11
N GLN A 324 6.40 -8.37 -12.92
CA GLN A 324 5.27 -7.55 -12.49
C GLN A 324 5.61 -6.06 -12.62
N PHE A 325 4.59 -5.24 -12.88
CA PHE A 325 4.67 -3.78 -12.83
C PHE A 325 3.52 -3.20 -12.02
N ARG A 326 3.70 -2.02 -11.43
CA ARG A 326 2.63 -1.25 -10.79
C ARG A 326 2.69 0.22 -11.21
N PRO A 327 1.56 0.94 -11.16
CA PRO A 327 1.57 2.38 -11.27
C PRO A 327 2.40 3.01 -10.15
N ASP A 328 3.07 4.12 -10.45
CA ASP A 328 3.81 4.91 -9.45
C ASP A 328 2.84 5.81 -8.68
N ILE A 329 2.10 5.22 -7.74
CA ILE A 329 1.01 5.88 -6.99
C ILE A 329 1.42 7.10 -6.16
N TYR A 330 2.72 7.32 -5.94
CA TYR A 330 3.29 8.41 -5.16
C TYR A 330 4.31 9.26 -5.94
N ASP A 331 4.44 9.06 -7.26
CA ASP A 331 5.40 9.79 -8.11
C ASP A 331 6.84 9.75 -7.55
N ARG A 332 7.29 8.56 -7.12
CA ARG A 332 8.63 8.34 -6.56
C ARG A 332 9.65 7.87 -7.60
N ASP A 333 9.22 7.30 -8.71
CA ASP A 333 10.10 6.75 -9.75
C ASP A 333 10.95 7.86 -10.43
N PRO A 334 10.40 9.02 -10.83
CA PRO A 334 11.17 10.04 -11.56
C PRO A 334 12.39 10.56 -10.80
N ALA A 335 12.27 10.79 -9.48
CA ALA A 335 13.37 11.30 -8.67
C ALA A 335 14.52 10.30 -8.54
N VAL A 336 14.20 9.01 -8.41
CA VAL A 336 15.22 7.95 -8.34
C VAL A 336 15.90 7.76 -9.69
N LEU A 337 15.12 7.78 -10.78
CA LEU A 337 15.65 7.64 -12.13
C LEU A 337 16.60 8.80 -12.49
N ALA A 338 16.24 10.03 -12.14
CA ALA A 338 17.10 11.19 -12.33
C ALA A 338 18.45 11.02 -11.60
N ALA A 339 18.41 10.60 -10.33
CA ALA A 339 19.62 10.34 -9.54
C ALA A 339 20.48 9.20 -10.08
N LEU A 340 19.89 8.19 -10.73
CA LEU A 340 20.62 7.09 -11.38
C LEU A 340 21.32 7.52 -12.68
N HIS A 341 20.70 8.42 -13.44
CA HIS A 341 21.25 8.91 -14.71
C HIS A 341 22.27 10.04 -14.52
N GLU A 342 22.22 10.73 -13.37
CA GLU A 342 23.33 11.52 -12.87
C GLU A 342 24.51 10.59 -12.53
N SER A 343 25.30 10.21 -13.55
CA SER A 343 26.63 9.64 -13.34
C SER A 343 27.37 10.52 -12.32
N PRO A 344 28.14 9.95 -11.36
CA PRO A 344 28.93 10.77 -10.47
C PRO A 344 29.83 11.62 -11.36
N SER A 345 29.64 12.93 -11.34
CA SER A 345 30.50 13.84 -12.08
C SER A 345 31.94 13.43 -11.77
N ALA A 346 32.71 13.13 -12.81
CA ALA A 346 34.16 13.02 -12.72
C ALA A 346 34.68 14.39 -12.25
N GLY A 347 34.65 14.61 -10.94
CA GLY A 347 34.59 15.96 -10.40
C GLY A 347 34.54 16.02 -8.88
N THR A 348 35.12 15.04 -8.19
CA THR A 348 35.55 15.21 -6.78
C THR A 348 36.58 14.15 -6.32
N ALA A 349 37.23 13.44 -7.24
CA ALA A 349 38.32 12.51 -6.93
C ALA A 349 39.72 13.07 -7.22
N ALA A 350 39.85 14.34 -7.65
CA ALA A 350 41.12 14.91 -8.12
C ALA A 350 41.78 15.96 -7.17
N GLN A 351 41.34 16.10 -5.92
CA GLN A 351 41.98 17.06 -4.97
C GLN A 351 42.45 16.47 -3.64
N ALA A 352 42.39 15.15 -3.44
CA ALA A 352 42.91 14.51 -2.22
C ALA A 352 44.26 13.78 -2.39
N ARG A 353 44.97 14.00 -3.51
CA ARG A 353 46.29 13.37 -3.76
C ARG A 353 47.36 14.34 -4.28
N LEU A 354 47.41 15.58 -3.80
CA LEU A 354 48.51 16.50 -4.13
C LEU A 354 48.79 17.53 -3.01
N THR A 355 48.81 17.13 -1.74
CA THR A 355 49.51 17.89 -0.67
C THR A 355 49.93 16.93 0.43
N GLY A 356 51.11 16.34 0.28
CA GLY A 356 51.71 15.41 1.22
C GLY A 356 53.15 15.16 0.83
N GLY A 357 53.94 16.23 0.85
CA GLY A 357 55.39 16.27 0.68
C GLY A 357 55.96 17.26 1.68
#